data_AF-T0QZZ0-F1
#
_entry.id   AF-T0QZZ0-F1
#
_cell.length_a   1.000
_cell.length_b   1.000
_cell.length_c   1.000
_cell.angle_alpha   90.00
_cell.angle_beta   90.00
_cell.angle_gamma   90.00
#
_symmetry.space_group_name_H-M   'P 1'
#
loop_
_entity.id
_entity.type
_entity.pdbx_description
1 polymer ?
#
loop_
_entity_poly.entity_id
_entity_poly.type
_entity_poly.pdbx_seq_one_letter_code
_entity_poly.pdbx_strand_id
1 'polypeptide(L)'
;MNSEKDHILQVVRSFYAIAINDVFIGYHFRKISSDPNGHKTIHSDLGAFEDHIPKVVDFWASQLIEGHTPEFNRPNVLKIHEYLKIRRGEVGRWIVLFKENLSKHQSEETKSFNQRWLAKIDLFEAAFIKYYFSAK
;
A
#
# COMPACT_ATOMS: atom_id res chain seq x y z
N MET A 1 1.20 0.57 -23.19
CA MET A 1 0.91 0.69 -21.75
C MET A 1 0.30 -0.62 -21.30
N ASN A 2 0.76 -1.19 -20.17
CA ASN A 2 0.28 -2.47 -19.67
C ASN A 2 -0.98 -2.22 -18.84
N SER A 3 -2.13 -2.74 -19.29
CA SER A 3 -3.43 -2.53 -18.65
C SER A 3 -3.44 -2.94 -17.17
N GLU A 4 -2.65 -3.94 -16.79
CA GLU A 4 -2.51 -4.37 -15.39
C GLU A 4 -1.74 -3.33 -14.54
N LYS A 5 -0.66 -2.75 -15.07
CA LYS A 5 0.14 -1.73 -14.34
C LYS A 5 -0.66 -0.43 -14.18
N ASP A 6 -1.44 -0.06 -15.19
CA ASP A 6 -2.34 1.09 -15.11
C ASP A 6 -3.45 0.88 -14.08
N HIS A 7 -4.00 -0.34 -14.02
CA HIS A 7 -4.96 -0.73 -12.97
C HIS A 7 -4.34 -0.69 -11.57
N ILE A 8 -3.10 -1.19 -11.40
CA ILE A 8 -2.38 -1.06 -10.13
C ILE A 8 -2.24 0.40 -9.72
N LEU A 9 -1.83 1.26 -10.65
CA LEU A 9 -1.67 2.69 -10.40
C LEU A 9 -2.98 3.34 -9.93
N GLN A 10 -4.09 3.04 -10.60
CA GLN A 10 -5.40 3.58 -10.21
C GLN A 10 -5.81 3.15 -8.80
N VAL A 11 -5.70 1.85 -8.49
CA VAL A 11 -6.01 1.30 -7.17
C VAL A 11 -5.12 1.93 -6.10
N VAL A 12 -3.81 2.03 -6.32
CA VAL A 12 -2.85 2.59 -5.35
C VAL A 12 -3.13 4.08 -5.12
N ARG A 13 -3.32 4.89 -6.17
CA ARG A 13 -3.63 6.31 -6.01
C ARG A 13 -4.94 6.52 -5.24
N SER A 14 -5.98 5.75 -5.57
CA SER A 14 -7.27 5.81 -4.89
C SER A 14 -7.17 5.39 -3.42
N PHE A 15 -6.36 4.37 -3.12
CA PHE A 15 -6.07 3.99 -1.74
C PHE A 15 -5.36 5.11 -0.97
N TYR A 16 -4.33 5.74 -1.55
CA TYR A 16 -3.63 6.84 -0.89
C TYR A 16 -4.54 8.03 -0.63
N ALA A 17 -5.45 8.37 -1.54
CA ALA A 17 -6.42 9.45 -1.34
C ALA A 17 -7.29 9.26 -0.08
N ILE A 18 -7.48 8.00 0.35
CA ILE A 18 -8.23 7.64 1.56
C ILE A 18 -7.28 7.50 2.76
N ALA A 19 -6.23 6.69 2.63
CA ALA A 19 -5.40 6.23 3.73
C ALA A 19 -4.58 7.34 4.39
N ILE A 20 -4.14 8.35 3.63
CA ILE A 20 -3.30 9.44 4.16
C ILE A 20 -4.03 10.29 5.22
N ASN A 21 -5.37 10.31 5.16
CA ASN A 21 -6.23 11.05 6.07
C ASN A 21 -7.05 10.14 7.00
N ASP A 22 -6.79 8.83 7.00
CA ASP A 22 -7.46 7.90 7.91
C ASP A 22 -7.08 8.16 9.37
N VAL A 23 -8.07 8.17 10.26
CA VAL A 23 -7.89 8.50 11.68
C VAL A 23 -6.93 7.55 12.40
N PHE A 24 -6.85 6.28 11.98
CA PHE A 24 -6.00 5.29 12.65
C PHE A 24 -4.63 5.14 12.01
N ILE A 25 -4.50 5.28 10.69
CA ILE A 25 -3.24 5.00 10.00
C ILE A 25 -2.61 6.20 9.29
N GLY A 26 -3.35 7.30 9.08
CA GLY A 26 -2.86 8.48 8.34
C GLY A 26 -1.62 9.11 8.95
N TYR A 27 -1.44 8.98 10.27
CA TYR A 27 -0.24 9.47 10.95
C TYR A 27 1.06 8.77 10.54
N HIS A 28 1.00 7.52 10.07
CA HIS A 28 2.16 6.84 9.50
C HIS A 28 2.54 7.42 8.14
N PHE A 29 1.55 7.78 7.33
CA PHE A 29 1.76 8.40 6.02
C PHE A 29 2.42 9.78 6.16
N ARG A 30 2.07 10.56 7.19
CA ARG A 30 2.74 11.84 7.48
C ARG A 30 4.25 11.72 7.70
N LYS A 31 4.76 10.55 8.09
CA LYS A 31 6.20 10.32 8.29
C LYS A 31 6.98 10.13 6.98
N ILE A 32 6.29 9.82 5.89
CA ILE A 32 6.89 9.58 4.56
C ILE A 32 6.47 10.63 3.52
N SER A 33 5.65 11.61 3.94
CA SER A 33 5.26 12.75 3.11
C SER A 33 6.49 13.55 2.68
N SER A 34 6.51 13.98 1.41
CA SER A 34 7.53 14.93 0.92
C SER A 34 7.25 16.37 1.34
N ASP A 35 6.08 16.65 1.93
CA ASP A 35 5.76 17.97 2.46
C ASP A 35 6.63 18.26 3.71
N PRO A 36 7.52 19.26 3.67
CA PRO A 36 8.36 19.64 4.81
C PRO A 36 7.55 20.11 6.03
N ASN A 37 6.28 20.45 5.85
CA ASN A 37 5.35 20.81 6.91
C ASN A 37 4.31 19.71 7.20
N GLY A 38 4.38 18.55 6.56
CA GLY A 38 3.37 17.49 6.66
C GLY A 38 3.21 16.91 8.07
N HIS A 39 4.18 17.13 8.96
CA HIS A 39 4.08 16.76 10.38
C HIS A 39 3.29 17.77 11.23
N LYS A 40 3.05 18.98 10.72
CA LYS A 40 2.35 20.08 11.40
C LYS A 40 0.86 20.14 11.05
N THR A 41 0.45 19.51 9.96
CA THR A 41 -0.95 19.44 9.52
C THR A 41 -1.52 18.07 9.84
N ILE A 42 -2.78 18.02 10.28
CA ILE A 42 -3.49 16.75 10.53
C ILE A 42 -3.82 16.07 9.20
N HIS A 43 -4.05 16.87 8.16
CA HIS A 43 -4.37 16.43 6.81
C HIS A 43 -3.14 16.43 5.91
N SER A 44 -3.10 15.46 5.01
CA SER A 44 -2.08 15.36 3.96
C SER A 44 -2.73 15.37 2.58
N ASP A 45 -2.04 15.98 1.63
CA ASP A 45 -2.44 16.01 0.23
C ASP A 45 -1.79 14.87 -0.55
N LEU A 46 -2.51 14.33 -1.53
CA LEU A 46 -2.01 13.25 -2.38
C LEU A 46 -0.70 13.64 -3.10
N GLY A 47 -0.55 14.92 -3.47
CA GLY A 47 0.64 15.46 -4.12
C GLY A 47 1.94 15.24 -3.32
N ALA A 48 1.85 15.13 -1.99
CA ALA A 48 3.00 14.88 -1.13
C ALA A 48 3.52 13.43 -1.18
N PHE A 49 2.90 12.58 -2.00
CA PHE A 49 3.26 11.17 -2.16
C PHE A 49 3.59 10.80 -3.61
N GLU A 50 3.71 11.76 -4.54
CA GLU A 50 4.00 11.49 -5.96
C GLU A 50 5.37 10.80 -6.16
N ASP A 51 6.34 10.99 -5.26
CA ASP A 51 7.62 10.28 -5.28
C ASP A 51 7.58 8.90 -4.60
N HIS A 52 6.50 8.60 -3.90
CA HIS A 52 6.33 7.34 -3.14
C HIS A 52 5.39 6.38 -3.85
N ILE A 53 4.29 6.87 -4.43
CA ILE A 53 3.31 6.07 -5.16
C ILE A 53 3.94 5.20 -6.26
N PRO A 54 4.85 5.70 -7.13
CA PRO A 54 5.50 4.88 -8.15
C PRO A 54 6.26 3.68 -7.58
N LYS A 55 6.87 3.81 -6.40
CA LYS A 55 7.59 2.72 -5.72
C LYS A 55 6.62 1.64 -5.23
N VAL A 56 5.44 2.04 -4.75
CA VAL A 56 4.39 1.11 -4.33
C VAL A 56 3.75 0.41 -5.53
N VAL A 57 3.56 1.12 -6.64
CA VAL A 57 3.08 0.55 -7.90
C VAL A 57 4.07 -0.47 -8.44
N ASP A 58 5.37 -0.14 -8.47
CA ASP A 58 6.43 -1.05 -8.90
C ASP A 58 6.55 -2.28 -8.00
N PHE A 59 6.41 -2.09 -6.68
CA PHE A 59 6.32 -3.19 -5.73
C PHE A 59 5.18 -4.14 -6.11
N TRP A 60 3.95 -3.65 -6.26
CA TRP A 60 2.81 -4.51 -6.61
C TRP A 60 2.93 -5.14 -8.00
N ALA A 61 3.44 -4.40 -9.00
CA ALA A 61 3.70 -4.95 -10.32
C ALA A 61 4.65 -6.15 -10.23
N SER A 62 5.70 -6.06 -9.41
CA SER A 62 6.63 -7.17 -9.17
C SER A 62 6.02 -8.38 -8.45
N GLN A 63 4.86 -8.22 -7.81
CA GLN A 63 4.15 -9.30 -7.12
C GLN A 63 3.06 -9.94 -7.97
N LEU A 64 2.52 -9.21 -8.96
CA LEU A 64 1.28 -9.55 -9.66
C LEU A 64 1.47 -9.76 -11.17
N ILE A 65 2.46 -9.10 -11.78
CA ILE A 65 2.68 -9.15 -13.23
C ILE A 65 3.86 -10.07 -13.49
N GLU A 66 3.63 -11.12 -14.27
CA GLU A 66 4.66 -12.08 -14.63
C GLU A 66 5.74 -11.41 -15.48
N GLY A 67 7.01 -11.70 -15.18
CA GLY A 67 8.15 -11.11 -15.88
C GLY A 67 8.42 -9.62 -15.57
N HIS A 68 7.67 -8.98 -14.66
CA HIS A 68 7.92 -7.59 -14.29
C HIS A 68 9.31 -7.43 -13.65
N THR A 69 10.14 -6.60 -14.28
CA THR A 69 11.44 -6.22 -13.75
C THR A 69 11.28 -4.90 -12.98
N PRO A 70 11.58 -4.87 -11.67
CA PRO A 70 11.41 -3.67 -10.87
C PRO A 70 12.29 -2.54 -11.34
N GLU A 71 11.72 -1.35 -11.29
CA GLU A 71 12.40 -0.10 -11.59
C GLU A 71 13.08 0.48 -10.34
N PHE A 72 12.62 0.11 -9.14
CA PHE A 72 13.16 0.60 -7.87
C PHE A 72 13.85 -0.49 -7.05
N ASN A 73 14.77 -0.07 -6.18
CA ASN A 73 15.43 -0.97 -5.23
C ASN A 73 14.37 -1.64 -4.33
N ARG A 74 14.56 -2.94 -4.04
CA ARG A 74 13.63 -3.77 -3.23
C ARG A 74 14.20 -4.01 -1.83
N PRO A 75 14.15 -3.03 -0.92
CA PRO A 75 14.45 -3.33 0.47
C PRO A 75 13.40 -4.31 1.01
N ASN A 76 13.77 -5.11 2.02
CA ASN A 76 12.84 -6.05 2.63
C ASN A 76 11.60 -5.28 3.14
N VAL A 77 10.43 -5.55 2.54
CA VAL A 77 9.19 -4.81 2.79
C VAL A 77 8.77 -4.88 4.26
N LEU A 78 9.11 -5.93 4.99
CA LEU A 78 8.84 -5.99 6.43
C LEU A 78 9.79 -5.04 7.16
N LYS A 79 11.10 -5.15 6.93
CA LYS A 79 12.11 -4.33 7.63
C LYS A 79 11.92 -2.83 7.46
N ILE A 80 11.55 -2.36 6.28
CA ILE A 80 11.40 -0.91 6.03
C ILE A 80 10.30 -0.26 6.88
N HIS A 81 9.35 -1.02 7.42
CA HIS A 81 8.26 -0.48 8.22
C HIS A 81 8.58 -0.53 9.74
N GLU A 82 9.74 -1.02 10.16
CA GLU A 82 10.08 -1.14 11.59
C GLU A 82 10.04 0.18 12.36
N TYR A 83 10.54 1.26 11.76
CA TYR A 83 10.55 2.58 12.39
C TYR A 83 9.15 3.14 12.68
N LEU A 84 8.12 2.63 12.00
CA LEU A 84 6.74 3.05 12.21
C LEU A 84 6.18 2.56 13.54
N LYS A 85 6.73 1.48 14.12
CA LYS A 85 6.22 0.82 15.33
C LYS A 85 4.71 0.49 15.21
N ILE A 86 4.35 -0.10 14.06
CA ILE A 86 2.97 -0.40 13.69
C ILE A 86 2.32 -1.29 14.75
N ARG A 87 1.09 -0.96 15.13
CA ARG A 87 0.25 -1.77 16.03
C ARG A 87 -0.61 -2.75 15.24
N ARG A 88 -0.96 -3.88 15.86
CA ARG A 88 -1.76 -4.93 15.20
C ARG A 88 -3.07 -4.41 14.59
N GLY A 89 -3.77 -3.52 15.29
CA GLY A 89 -5.00 -2.90 14.79
C GLY A 89 -4.80 -2.01 13.56
N GLU A 90 -3.61 -1.41 13.40
CA GLU A 90 -3.28 -0.54 12.25
C GLU A 90 -3.03 -1.38 11.00
N VAL A 91 -2.41 -2.56 11.14
CA VAL A 91 -2.34 -3.55 10.03
C VAL A 91 -3.74 -3.95 9.61
N GLY A 92 -4.60 -4.31 10.56
CA GLY A 92 -6.00 -4.65 10.28
C GLY A 92 -6.75 -3.52 9.55
N ARG A 93 -6.59 -2.27 9.99
CA ARG A 93 -7.20 -1.11 9.34
C ARG A 93 -6.69 -0.91 7.91
N TRP A 94 -5.38 -1.04 7.69
CA TRP A 94 -4.78 -0.95 6.37
C TRP A 94 -5.38 -2.01 5.42
N ILE A 95 -5.48 -3.26 5.89
CA ILE A 95 -6.02 -4.38 5.10
C ILE A 95 -7.50 -4.14 4.75
N VAL A 96 -8.32 -3.74 5.72
CA VAL A 96 -9.74 -3.43 5.49
C VAL A 96 -9.87 -2.32 4.44
N LEU A 97 -9.19 -1.19 4.63
CA LEU A 97 -9.26 -0.07 3.70
C LEU A 97 -8.78 -0.45 2.29
N PHE A 98 -7.72 -1.24 2.19
CA PHE A 98 -7.18 -1.63 0.89
C PHE A 98 -8.12 -2.61 0.17
N LYS A 99 -8.68 -3.60 0.86
CA LYS A 99 -9.66 -4.55 0.29
C LYS A 99 -10.94 -3.85 -0.16
N GLU A 100 -11.46 -2.94 0.66
CA GLU A 100 -12.60 -2.10 0.28
C GLU A 100 -12.28 -1.26 -0.96
N ASN A 101 -11.12 -0.61 -0.99
CA ASN A 101 -10.67 0.17 -2.14
C ASN A 101 -10.53 -0.68 -3.40
N LEU A 102 -9.91 -1.86 -3.31
CA LEU A 102 -9.74 -2.77 -4.45
C LEU A 102 -11.08 -3.22 -5.02
N SER A 103 -12.07 -3.50 -4.16
CA SER A 103 -13.42 -3.91 -4.59
C SER A 103 -14.13 -2.84 -5.44
N LYS A 104 -13.90 -1.55 -5.16
CA LYS A 104 -14.45 -0.42 -5.93
C LYS A 104 -13.89 -0.32 -7.36
N HIS A 105 -12.74 -0.94 -7.62
CA HIS A 105 -12.11 -0.98 -8.94
C HIS A 105 -12.28 -2.34 -9.62
N GLN A 106 -13.20 -3.17 -9.13
CA GLN A 106 -13.50 -4.45 -9.76
C GLN A 106 -14.48 -4.28 -10.92
N SER A 107 -14.06 -4.72 -12.10
CA SER A 107 -14.91 -4.98 -13.26
C SER A 107 -14.80 -6.46 -13.64
N GLU A 108 -15.56 -6.91 -14.63
CA GLU A 108 -15.39 -8.27 -15.14
C GLU A 108 -14.01 -8.48 -15.78
N GLU A 109 -13.39 -7.44 -16.37
CA GLU A 109 -12.02 -7.55 -16.90
C GLU A 109 -10.95 -7.67 -15.79
N THR A 110 -11.13 -6.97 -14.66
CA THR A 110 -10.12 -6.93 -13.57
C THR A 110 -10.35 -7.98 -12.49
N LYS A 111 -11.45 -8.72 -12.53
CA LYS A 111 -11.87 -9.68 -11.48
C LYS A 111 -10.81 -10.72 -11.15
N SER A 112 -10.27 -11.41 -12.15
CA SER A 112 -9.24 -12.45 -11.94
C SER A 112 -7.93 -11.85 -11.41
N PHE A 113 -7.57 -10.66 -11.89
CA PHE A 113 -6.41 -9.90 -11.42
C PHE A 113 -6.58 -9.50 -9.94
N ASN A 114 -7.74 -8.95 -9.58
CA ASN A 114 -8.05 -8.52 -8.22
C ASN A 114 -8.08 -9.71 -7.25
N GLN A 115 -8.56 -10.88 -7.68
CA GLN A 115 -8.49 -12.10 -6.86
C GLN A 115 -7.04 -12.51 -6.54
N ARG A 116 -6.13 -12.45 -7.53
CA ARG A 116 -4.69 -12.69 -7.28
C ARG A 116 -4.10 -11.65 -6.33
N TRP A 117 -4.54 -10.40 -6.46
CA TRP A 117 -4.11 -9.32 -5.56
C TRP A 117 -4.60 -9.55 -4.12
N LEU A 118 -5.87 -9.93 -3.93
CA LEU A 118 -6.41 -10.30 -2.62
C LEU A 118 -5.61 -11.41 -1.94
N ALA A 119 -5.27 -12.48 -2.68
CA ALA A 119 -4.43 -13.54 -2.16
C ALA A 119 -3.04 -13.04 -1.72
N LYS A 120 -2.44 -12.10 -2.46
CA LYS A 120 -1.17 -11.47 -2.06
C LYS A 120 -1.34 -10.60 -0.81
N ILE A 121 -2.44 -9.87 -0.69
CA ILE A 121 -2.76 -9.07 0.51
C ILE A 121 -2.84 -9.98 1.74
N ASP A 122 -3.51 -11.13 1.64
CA ASP A 122 -3.62 -12.09 2.75
C ASP A 122 -2.25 -12.67 3.15
N LEU A 123 -1.40 -12.96 2.16
CA LEU A 123 -0.02 -13.40 2.40
C LEU A 123 0.81 -12.32 3.11
N PHE A 124 0.68 -11.06 2.69
CA PHE A 124 1.38 -9.95 3.36
C PHE A 124 0.83 -9.69 4.75
N GLU A 125 -0.48 -9.76 4.96
CA GLU A 125 -1.09 -9.66 6.28
C GLU A 125 -0.47 -10.71 7.22
N ALA A 126 -0.48 -11.97 6.83
CA ALA A 126 0.10 -13.05 7.63
C ALA A 126 1.59 -12.82 7.91
N ALA A 127 2.36 -12.36 6.92
CA ALA A 127 3.78 -12.06 7.07
C ALA A 127 4.04 -10.90 8.03
N PHE A 128 3.27 -9.80 7.92
CA PHE A 128 3.36 -8.66 8.84
C PHE A 128 2.96 -9.06 10.26
N ILE A 129 1.87 -9.82 10.42
CA ILE A 129 1.44 -10.30 11.74
C ILE A 129 2.52 -11.17 12.38
N LYS A 130 3.10 -12.09 11.61
CA LYS A 130 4.19 -12.95 12.08
C LYS A 130 5.41 -12.14 12.49
N TYR A 131 5.81 -11.18 11.65
CA TYR A 131 7.02 -10.39 11.86
C TYR A 131 6.94 -9.47 13.07
N TYR A 132 5.81 -8.78 13.25
CA TYR A 132 5.66 -7.73 14.26
C TYR A 132 5.04 -8.17 15.57
N PHE A 133 4.22 -9.24 15.58
CA PHE A 133 3.35 -9.55 16.72
C PHE A 133 3.40 -11.00 17.18
N SER A 134 4.16 -11.88 16.52
CA SER A 134 4.42 -13.20 17.11
C SER A 134 5.39 -13.02 18.28
N ALA A 135 5.05 -13.57 19.44
CA ALA A 135 5.92 -13.58 20.61
C ALA A 135 7.29 -14.17 20.19
N LYS A 136 8.36 -13.44 20.51
CA LYS A 136 9.71 -14.02 20.56
C LYS A 136 9.84 -14.86 21.82
#